data_AF-A0A0L7L7P1-F1
#
_entry.id   AF-A0A0L7L7P1-F1
#
_cell.length_a   1.000
_cell.length_b   1.000
_cell.length_c   1.000
_cell.angle_alpha   90.00
_cell.angle_beta   90.00
_cell.angle_gamma   90.00
#
_symmetry.space_group_name_H-M   'P 1'
#
loop_
_entity.id
_entity.type
_entity.pdbx_description
1 polymer ?
#
loop_
_entity_poly.entity_id
_entity_poly.type
_entity_poly.pdbx_seq_one_letter_code
_entity_poly.pdbx_strand_id
1 'polypeptide(L)'
;MGTQLDSDKSSAALEYKQAAILDIGTYLLERITKIWLHNEFIFRKIHAGKKFDKTLDTIHSFADNVIVEKKQQRTHGNVCMLMKRCKISNKSRK
;
A
#
# COMPACT_ATOMS: atom_id res chain seq x y z
N MET A 1 -5.01 3.64 -13.90
CA MET A 1 -4.17 2.48 -13.53
C MET A 1 -4.35 2.20 -12.04
N GLY A 2 -5.07 1.15 -11.66
CA GLY A 2 -5.29 0.74 -10.26
C GLY A 2 -4.72 -0.65 -9.99
N THR A 3 -4.43 -0.95 -8.72
CA THR A 3 -4.19 -2.33 -8.25
C THR A 3 -5.52 -2.96 -7.88
N GLN A 4 -5.83 -4.13 -8.46
CA GLN A 4 -7.03 -4.88 -8.08
C GLN A 4 -6.80 -5.54 -6.72
N LEU A 5 -7.20 -4.84 -5.65
CA LEU A 5 -7.19 -5.37 -4.28
C LEU A 5 -8.22 -6.48 -4.07
N ASP A 6 -9.14 -6.72 -5.01
CA ASP A 6 -10.15 -7.78 -4.94
C ASP A 6 -9.65 -9.13 -5.50
N SER A 7 -8.57 -9.12 -6.29
CA SER A 7 -7.93 -10.34 -6.80
C SER A 7 -7.17 -11.08 -5.70
N ASP A 8 -6.59 -10.33 -4.76
CA ASP A 8 -5.75 -10.89 -3.70
C ASP A 8 -6.61 -11.27 -2.49
N LYS A 9 -7.18 -12.47 -2.49
CA LYS A 9 -7.84 -13.08 -1.30
C LYS A 9 -6.85 -13.49 -0.21
N SER A 10 -5.68 -12.87 -0.17
CA SER A 10 -4.70 -13.08 0.90
C SER A 10 -5.26 -12.46 2.18
N SER A 11 -5.11 -13.15 3.32
CA SER A 11 -5.58 -12.65 4.62
C SER A 11 -5.08 -11.23 4.90
N ALA A 12 -3.86 -10.90 4.48
CA ALA A 12 -3.28 -9.56 4.61
C ALA A 12 -4.06 -8.46 3.87
N ALA A 13 -4.68 -8.76 2.73
CA ALA A 13 -5.45 -7.78 1.97
C ALA A 13 -6.84 -7.52 2.59
N LEU A 14 -7.43 -8.54 3.23
CA LEU A 14 -8.67 -8.38 3.99
C LEU A 14 -8.44 -7.59 5.28
N GLU A 15 -7.36 -7.91 6.01
CA GLU A 15 -6.92 -7.15 7.19
C GLU A 15 -6.67 -5.67 6.85
N TYR A 16 -6.04 -5.39 5.71
CA TYR A 16 -5.87 -4.02 5.22
C TYR A 16 -7.21 -3.31 4.96
N LYS A 17 -8.16 -3.97 4.29
CA LYS A 17 -9.47 -3.38 3.98
C LYS A 17 -10.29 -3.09 5.24
N GLN A 18 -10.38 -4.06 6.15
CA GLN A 18 -11.22 -3.95 7.33
C GLN A 18 -10.56 -3.15 8.44
N ALA A 19 -9.39 -3.56 8.91
CA ALA A 19 -8.76 -2.94 10.06
C ALA A 19 -8.04 -1.64 9.70
N ALA A 20 -7.48 -1.53 8.48
CA ALA A 20 -6.67 -0.37 8.16
C ALA A 20 -7.50 0.79 7.62
N ILE A 21 -8.38 0.56 6.64
CA ILE A 21 -9.13 1.65 5.99
C ILE A 21 -10.35 2.08 6.81
N LEU A 22 -11.17 1.14 7.29
CA LEU A 22 -12.39 1.50 8.03
C LEU A 22 -12.06 2.15 9.37
N ASP A 23 -11.14 1.57 10.15
CA ASP A 23 -10.78 2.13 11.45
C ASP A 23 -10.13 3.52 11.31
N ILE A 24 -9.22 3.70 10.35
CA ILE A 24 -8.63 5.03 10.09
C ILE A 24 -9.69 6.04 9.67
N GLY A 25 -10.66 5.64 8.85
CA GLY A 25 -11.79 6.49 8.48
C GLY A 25 -12.56 6.97 9.72
N THR A 26 -12.85 6.06 10.67
CA THR A 26 -13.54 6.44 11.91
C THR A 26 -12.72 7.42 12.76
N TYR A 27 -11.42 7.18 12.94
CA TYR A 27 -10.53 8.08 13.69
C TYR A 27 -10.37 9.45 13.02
N LEU A 28 -10.32 9.50 11.68
CA LEU A 28 -10.27 10.75 10.92
C LEU A 28 -11.55 11.56 11.09
N LEU A 29 -12.71 10.92 10.97
CA LEU A 29 -14.00 11.57 11.19
C LEU A 29 -14.13 12.07 12.63
N GLU A 30 -13.67 11.30 13.61
CA GLU A 30 -13.64 11.72 15.02
C GLU A 30 -12.73 12.95 15.23
N ARG A 31 -11.59 13.03 14.53
CA ARG A 31 -10.69 14.19 14.58
C ARG A 31 -11.29 15.44 13.93
N ILE A 32 -12.03 15.27 12.83
CA ILE A 32 -12.65 16.39 12.09
C ILE A 32 -13.87 16.94 12.85
N THR A 33 -14.65 16.06 13.47
CA THR A 33 -15.87 16.46 14.23
C THR A 33 -15.55 17.14 15.56
N LYS A 34 -14.40 16.82 16.19
CA LYS A 34 -14.00 17.39 17.48
C LYS A 34 -12.94 18.47 17.28
N ILE A 35 -13.38 19.72 17.11
CA ILE A 35 -12.50 20.91 16.95
C ILE A 35 -11.44 21.03 18.06
N TRP A 36 -11.80 20.67 19.30
CA TRP A 36 -10.87 20.73 20.43
C TRP A 36 -9.72 19.69 20.35
N LEU A 37 -9.91 18.63 19.55
CA LEU A 37 -8.96 17.55 19.36
C LEU A 37 -7.97 17.82 18.21
N HIS A 38 -8.00 19.03 17.64
CA HIS A 38 -7.11 19.40 16.54
C HIS A 38 -5.65 19.57 16.99
N ASN A 39 -5.43 19.88 18.27
CA ASN A 39 -4.09 20.04 18.82
C ASN A 39 -3.32 18.70 18.78
N GLU A 40 -2.25 18.67 17.98
CA GLU A 40 -1.46 17.47 17.71
C GLU A 40 -0.82 16.85 18.97
N PHE A 41 -0.43 17.68 19.94
CA PHE A 41 0.17 17.22 21.19
C PHE A 41 -0.81 16.41 22.04
N ILE A 42 -2.06 16.87 22.10
CA ILE A 42 -3.12 16.23 22.87
C ILE A 42 -3.52 14.93 22.16
N PHE A 43 -3.65 14.97 20.83
CA PHE A 43 -4.00 13.82 20.03
C PHE A 43 -2.98 12.67 20.16
N ARG A 44 -1.67 12.97 20.08
CA ARG A 44 -0.60 11.95 20.25
C ARG A 44 -0.59 11.30 21.65
N LYS A 45 -1.03 12.02 22.69
CA LYS A 45 -1.09 11.51 24.07
C LYS A 45 -2.28 10.58 24.31
N ILE A 46 -3.37 10.76 23.57
CA ILE A 46 -4.61 10.01 23.72
C ILE A 46 -4.47 8.59 23.14
N HIS A 47 -5.15 7.62 23.75
CA HIS A 47 -5.14 6.23 23.31
C HIS A 47 -5.60 6.04 21.86
N ALA A 48 -6.57 6.83 21.41
CA ALA A 48 -7.02 6.86 20.02
C ALA A 48 -5.88 7.27 19.05
N GLY A 49 -5.08 8.28 19.39
CA GLY A 49 -3.94 8.69 18.57
C GLY A 49 -2.87 7.59 18.46
N LYS A 50 -2.59 6.86 19.55
CA LYS A 50 -1.67 5.71 19.52
C LYS A 50 -2.20 4.56 18.67
N LYS A 51 -3.52 4.32 18.67
CA LYS A 51 -4.13 3.31 17.81
C LYS A 51 -4.04 3.72 16.35
N PHE A 52 -4.34 4.98 16.05
CA PHE A 52 -4.22 5.54 14.71
C PHE A 52 -2.79 5.42 14.15
N ASP A 53 -1.77 5.72 14.95
CA ASP A 53 -0.36 5.62 14.54
C ASP A 53 0.03 4.18 14.18
N LYS A 54 -0.39 3.20 15.00
CA LYS A 54 -0.18 1.77 14.70
C LYS A 54 -0.90 1.33 13.43
N THR A 55 -2.10 1.84 13.18
CA THR A 55 -2.85 1.53 11.96
C THR A 55 -2.21 2.19 10.73
N LEU A 56 -1.56 3.35 10.88
CA LEU A 56 -0.79 3.97 9.80
C LEU A 56 0.45 3.14 9.44
N ASP A 57 1.17 2.61 10.43
CA ASP A 57 2.34 1.76 10.19
C ASP A 57 2.00 0.51 9.34
N THR A 58 0.84 -0.13 9.61
CA THR A 58 0.37 -1.26 8.82
C THR A 58 -0.02 -0.87 7.40
N ILE A 59 -0.64 0.31 7.20
CA ILE A 59 -0.94 0.81 5.85
C ILE A 59 0.34 1.11 5.08
N HIS A 60 1.31 1.78 5.69
CA HIS A 60 2.56 2.12 5.03
C HIS A 60 3.32 0.85 4.63
N SER A 61 3.40 -0.13 5.53
CA SER A 61 4.00 -1.44 5.23
C SER A 61 3.32 -2.13 4.03
N PHE A 62 1.98 -2.07 3.95
CA PHE A 62 1.24 -2.63 2.82
C PHE A 62 1.53 -1.88 1.51
N ALA A 63 1.49 -0.55 1.55
CA ALA A 63 1.78 0.29 0.38
C ALA A 63 3.22 0.06 -0.14
N ASP A 64 4.20 -0.05 0.76
CA ASP A 64 5.59 -0.34 0.42
C ASP A 64 5.73 -1.71 -0.24
N ASN A 65 5.04 -2.74 0.27
CA ASN A 65 5.01 -4.06 -0.35
C ASN A 65 4.48 -4.00 -1.79
N VAL A 66 3.37 -3.28 -2.04
CA VAL A 66 2.80 -3.10 -3.39
C VAL A 66 3.75 -2.33 -4.32
N ILE A 67 4.47 -1.34 -3.79
CA ILE A 67 5.46 -0.58 -4.57
C ILE A 67 6.64 -1.48 -4.96
N VAL A 68 7.15 -2.26 -4.01
CA VAL A 68 8.24 -3.23 -4.24
C VAL A 68 7.81 -4.27 -5.28
N GLU A 69 6.61 -4.83 -5.16
CA GLU A 69 6.09 -5.81 -6.11
C GLU A 69 6.01 -5.24 -7.53
N LYS A 70 5.46 -4.03 -7.69
CA LYS A 70 5.42 -3.37 -9.00
C LYS A 70 6.81 -3.07 -9.56
N LYS A 71 7.76 -2.69 -8.69
CA LYS A 71 9.14 -2.44 -9.10
C LYS A 71 9.78 -3.74 -9.60
N GLN A 72 9.56 -4.86 -8.91
CA GLN A 72 10.02 -6.19 -9.32
C GLN A 72 9.40 -6.63 -10.65
N GLN A 73 8.08 -6.44 -10.84
CA GLN A 73 7.40 -6.73 -12.09
C GLN A 73 7.98 -5.93 -13.27
N ARG A 74 8.32 -4.65 -13.04
CA ARG A 74 8.98 -3.82 -14.06
C ARG A 74 10.40 -4.31 -14.36
N THR A 75 11.18 -4.70 -13.37
CA THR A 75 12.53 -5.25 -13.58
C THR A 75 12.49 -6.62 -14.26
N HIS A 76 11.58 -7.53 -13.88
CA HIS A 76 11.38 -8.81 -14.56
C HIS A 76 10.82 -8.63 -15.98
N GLY A 77 9.93 -7.66 -16.18
CA GLY A 77 9.46 -7.24 -17.51
C GLY A 77 10.60 -6.75 -18.40
N ASN A 78 11.58 -6.03 -17.83
CA ASN A 78 12.79 -5.61 -18.54
C ASN A 78 13.72 -6.80 -18.88
N VAL A 79 13.88 -7.79 -17.99
CA VAL A 79 14.66 -9.02 -18.27
C VAL A 79 13.97 -9.89 -19.33
N CYS A 80 12.63 -10.03 -19.27
CA CYS A 80 11.84 -10.74 -20.27
C CYS A 80 11.83 -10.00 -21.62
N MET A 81 11.77 -8.67 -21.62
CA MET A 81 11.93 -7.85 -22.84
C MET A 81 13.34 -7.96 -23.41
N LEU A 82 14.39 -7.97 -22.58
CA LEU A 82 15.78 -8.18 -23.03
C LEU A 82 15.98 -9.57 -23.66
N MET A 83 15.42 -10.63 -23.08
CA MET A 83 15.46 -11.98 -23.69
C MET A 83 14.69 -12.03 -25.02
N LYS A 84 13.52 -11.39 -25.11
CA LYS A 84 12.76 -11.31 -26.37
C LYS A 84 13.52 -10.50 -27.43
N ARG A 85 14.16 -9.39 -27.06
CA ARG A 85 14.95 -8.54 -27.96
C ARG A 85 16.21 -9.25 -28.45
N CYS A 86 16.87 -10.03 -27.59
CA CYS A 86 18.03 -10.85 -27.96
C CYS A 86 17.65 -12.02 -28.89
N LYS A 87 16.48 -12.66 -28.67
CA LYS A 87 15.96 -13.68 -29.61
C LYS A 87 15.60 -13.11 -30.99
N ILE A 88 15.07 -11.89 -31.07
CA ILE A 88 14.78 -11.21 -32.34
C ILE A 88 16.09 -10.84 -33.06
N SER A 89 17.10 -10.34 -32.33
CA SER A 89 18.43 -10.03 -32.89
C SER A 89 19.14 -11.26 -33.48
N ASN A 90 19.05 -12.43 -32.84
CA ASN A 90 19.69 -13.64 -33.35
C ASN A 90 18.87 -14.39 -34.42
N LYS A 91 17.59 -14.07 -34.61
CA LYS A 91 16.78 -14.64 -35.71
C LYS A 91 17.01 -13.92 -37.04
N SER A 92 17.59 -12.72 -37.04
CA SER A 92 17.94 -11.96 -38.25
C SER A 92 19.36 -12.27 -38.78
N ARG A 93 20.08 -13.22 -38.17
CA ARG A 93 21.46 -13.58 -38.51
C ARG A 93 21.62 -15.03 -39.04
N LYS A 94 20.51 -15.67 -39.44
CA LYS A 94 20.46 -16.95 -40.15
C LYS A 94 19.50 -16.84 -41.33
#